data_AF-A0A1F1XHN4-F1
#
_entry.id   AF-A0A1F1XHN4-F1
#
_cell.length_a   1.000
_cell.length_b   1.000
_cell.length_c   1.000
_cell.angle_alpha   90.00
_cell.angle_beta   90.00
_cell.angle_gamma   90.00
#
_symmetry.space_group_name_H-M   'P 1'
#
loop_
_entity.id
_entity.type
_entity.pdbx_description
1 polymer ?
#
loop_
_entity_poly.entity_id
_entity_poly.type
_entity_poly.pdbx_seq_one_letter_code
_entity_poly.pdbx_strand_id
1 'polypeptide(L)'
;MNPEEGREVAQEVIKAGEQVVEKVDEVTRLVTSVEWVGPDYDAYVEEWNAFVNGPVNNLVEAFSTKGDELTQHAEEQDTTSNQQ
;
A
#
# COMPACT_ATOMS: atom_id res chain seq x y z
N MET A 1 23.42 5.51 4.03
CA MET A 1 22.71 4.22 3.98
C MET A 1 23.59 3.29 3.15
N ASN A 2 23.63 2.00 3.44
CA ASN A 2 24.24 1.06 2.48
C ASN A 2 23.25 0.87 1.31
N PRO A 3 23.66 0.94 0.02
CA PRO A 3 22.75 0.68 -1.11
C PRO A 3 21.96 -0.63 -1.02
N GLU A 4 22.54 -1.67 -0.42
CA GLU A 4 21.83 -2.95 -0.21
C GLU A 4 20.75 -2.85 0.87
N GLU A 5 21.07 -2.19 1.99
CA GLU A 5 20.11 -1.89 3.06
C GLU A 5 18.96 -1.01 2.54
N GLY A 6 19.25 -0.05 1.65
CA GLY A 6 18.22 0.78 1.03
C GLY A 6 17.25 0.01 0.15
N ARG A 7 17.76 -0.95 -0.63
CA ARG A 7 16.95 -1.84 -1.47
C ARG A 7 16.08 -2.78 -0.61
N GLU A 8 16.62 -3.30 0.48
CA GLU A 8 15.86 -4.15 1.41
C GLU A 8 14.71 -3.38 2.08
N VAL A 9 14.98 -2.17 2.60
CA VAL A 9 13.94 -1.33 3.20
C VAL A 9 12.89 -0.92 2.17
N ALA A 10 13.29 -0.57 0.95
CA ALA A 10 12.36 -0.26 -0.15
C ALA A 10 11.38 -1.42 -0.42
N GLN A 11 11.89 -2.65 -0.48
CA GLN A 11 11.06 -3.84 -0.70
C GLN A 11 10.06 -4.06 0.44
N GLU A 12 10.48 -3.90 1.70
CA GLU A 12 9.57 -4.05 2.83
C GLU A 12 8.50 -2.95 2.88
N VAL A 13 8.81 -1.72 2.43
CA VAL A 13 7.84 -0.63 2.28
C VAL A 13 6.78 -0.98 1.22
N ILE A 14 7.19 -1.50 0.06
CA ILE A 14 6.26 -1.92 -1.01
C ILE A 14 5.36 -3.05 -0.53
N LYS A 15 5.96 -4.08 0.07
CA LYS A 15 5.28 -5.25 0.62
C LYS A 15 4.27 -4.89 1.72
N ALA A 16 4.55 -3.87 2.54
CA ALA A 16 3.58 -3.37 3.51
C ALA A 16 2.33 -2.80 2.81
N GLY A 17 2.49 -2.09 1.69
CA GLY A 17 1.38 -1.64 0.86
C GLY A 17 0.54 -2.80 0.30
N GLU A 18 1.19 -3.85 -0.20
CA GLU A 18 0.52 -5.06 -0.69
C GLU A 18 -0.29 -5.76 0.42
N GLN A 19 0.28 -5.89 1.61
CA GLN A 19 -0.41 -6.48 2.77
C GLN A 19 -1.65 -5.67 3.19
N VAL A 20 -1.62 -4.34 3.04
CA VAL A 20 -2.81 -3.49 3.28
C VAL A 20 -3.93 -3.85 2.30
N VAL A 21 -3.62 -4.02 1.01
CA VAL A 21 -4.61 -4.42 0.00
C VAL A 21 -5.23 -5.77 0.36
N GLU A 22 -4.40 -6.77 0.65
CA GLU A 22 -4.88 -8.12 1.02
C GLU A 22 -5.84 -8.09 2.22
N LYS A 23 -5.49 -7.30 3.25
CA LYS A 23 -6.32 -7.20 4.46
C LYS A 23 -7.61 -6.45 4.22
N VAL A 24 -7.59 -5.40 3.40
CA VAL A 24 -8.81 -4.65 3.06
C VAL A 24 -9.74 -5.50 2.20
N ASP A 25 -9.21 -6.32 1.29
CA ASP A 25 -10.00 -7.29 0.52
C ASP A 25 -10.66 -8.34 1.42
N GLU A 26 -9.92 -8.89 2.40
CA GLU A 26 -10.47 -9.81 3.40
C GLU A 26 -11.64 -9.18 4.16
N VAL A 27 -11.46 -7.96 4.67
CA VAL A 27 -12.51 -7.25 5.42
C VAL A 27 -13.70 -6.88 4.53
N THR A 28 -13.46 -6.48 3.28
CA THR A 28 -14.53 -6.18 2.31
C THR A 28 -15.44 -7.38 2.08
N ARG A 29 -14.86 -8.59 1.98
CA ARG A 29 -15.65 -9.83 1.86
C ARG A 29 -16.49 -10.09 3.11
N LEU A 30 -15.98 -9.79 4.30
CA LEU A 30 -16.75 -9.92 5.54
C LEU A 30 -17.90 -8.92 5.59
N VAL A 31 -17.64 -7.64 5.29
CA VAL A 31 -18.63 -6.57 5.23
C VAL A 31 -19.78 -6.92 4.28
N THR A 32 -19.47 -7.51 3.12
CA THR A 32 -20.47 -7.86 2.11
C THR A 32 -21.14 -9.23 2.33
N SER A 33 -20.69 -10.00 3.32
CA SER A 33 -21.24 -11.34 3.64
C SER A 33 -22.35 -11.35 4.68
N VAL A 34 -22.62 -10.22 5.34
CA VAL A 34 -23.62 -10.14 6.41
C VAL A 34 -25.04 -10.22 5.85
N GLU A 35 -25.96 -10.86 6.58
CA GLU A 35 -27.39 -10.95 6.20
C GLU A 35 -28.18 -9.65 6.45
N TRP A 36 -27.49 -8.53 6.65
CA TRP A 36 -28.09 -7.23 6.86
C TRP A 36 -28.54 -6.65 5.52
N VAL A 37 -29.85 -6.37 5.39
CA VAL A 37 -30.45 -5.83 4.16
C VAL A 37 -31.30 -4.62 4.51
N GLY A 38 -31.21 -3.56 3.71
CA GLY A 38 -31.99 -2.33 3.88
C GLY A 38 -31.20 -1.08 3.47
N PRO A 39 -31.84 0.09 3.48
CA PRO A 39 -31.21 1.33 3.02
C PRO A 39 -29.95 1.71 3.82
N ASP A 40 -29.89 1.35 5.11
CA ASP A 40 -28.71 1.58 5.95
C ASP A 40 -27.53 0.69 5.55
N TYR A 41 -27.80 -0.56 5.14
CA TYR A 41 -26.79 -1.46 4.60
C TYR A 41 -26.24 -0.92 3.28
N ASP A 42 -27.13 -0.51 2.38
CA ASP A 42 -26.75 0.06 1.09
C ASP A 42 -25.85 1.30 1.27
N ALA A 43 -26.24 2.20 2.18
CA ALA A 43 -25.46 3.39 2.52
C ALA A 43 -24.09 3.05 3.12
N TYR A 44 -24.03 2.05 4.01
CA TYR A 44 -22.77 1.60 4.60
C TYR A 44 -21.83 0.98 3.56
N VAL A 45 -22.35 0.14 2.65
CA VAL A 45 -21.55 -0.46 1.57
C VAL A 45 -21.04 0.61 0.61
N GLU A 46 -21.84 1.64 0.30
CA GLU A 46 -21.39 2.79 -0.48
C GLU A 46 -20.24 3.54 0.20
N GLU A 47 -20.39 3.86 1.49
CA GLU A 47 -19.34 4.52 2.28
C GLU A 47 -18.07 3.67 2.37
N TRP A 48 -18.22 2.36 2.60
CA TRP A 48 -17.11 1.41 2.62
C TRP A 48 -16.34 1.42 1.30
N ASN A 49 -17.06 1.34 0.17
CA ASN A 49 -16.45 1.39 -1.15
C ASN A 49 -15.76 2.74 -1.41
N ALA A 50 -16.32 3.85 -0.94
CA ALA A 50 -15.67 5.16 -1.04
C ALA A 50 -14.37 5.23 -0.21
N PHE A 51 -14.37 4.65 0.99
CA PHE A 51 -13.19 4.55 1.85
C PHE A 51 -12.09 3.68 1.22
N VAL A 52 -12.43 2.51 0.68
CA VAL A 52 -11.48 1.62 0.00
C VAL A 52 -10.92 2.28 -1.26
N ASN A 53 -11.79 2.83 -2.10
CA ASN A 53 -11.36 3.38 -3.39
C ASN A 53 -10.60 4.71 -3.27
N GLY A 54 -10.74 5.43 -2.16
CA GLY A 54 -10.03 6.68 -1.89
C GLY A 54 -8.87 6.48 -0.91
N PRO A 55 -9.08 6.72 0.40
CA PRO A 55 -8.03 6.67 1.41
C PRO A 55 -7.12 5.44 1.37
N VAL A 56 -7.66 4.22 1.20
CA VAL A 56 -6.84 3.00 1.19
C VAL A 56 -5.96 2.95 -0.07
N ASN A 57 -6.54 3.15 -1.25
CA ASN A 57 -5.77 3.18 -2.50
C ASN A 57 -4.67 4.25 -2.47
N ASN A 58 -4.97 5.44 -1.95
CA ASN A 58 -3.98 6.51 -1.80
C ASN A 58 -2.82 6.10 -0.87
N LEU A 59 -3.11 5.36 0.21
CA LEU A 59 -2.08 4.87 1.12
C LEU A 59 -1.18 3.83 0.44
N VAL A 60 -1.76 2.91 -0.33
CA VAL A 60 -1.02 1.88 -1.08
C VAL A 60 -0.12 2.53 -2.13
N GLU A 61 -0.63 3.52 -2.87
CA GLU A 61 0.16 4.30 -3.83
C GLU A 61 1.31 5.05 -3.13
N ALA A 62 1.07 5.60 -1.94
CA ALA A 62 2.10 6.26 -1.15
C ALA A 62 3.21 5.28 -0.71
N PHE A 63 2.87 4.06 -0.30
CA PHE A 63 3.86 3.02 0.00
C PHE A 63 4.69 2.67 -1.24
N SER A 64 4.05 2.44 -2.39
CA SER A 64 4.76 2.17 -3.66
C SER A 64 5.73 3.30 -4.01
N THR A 65 5.24 4.54 -3.99
CA THR A 65 6.05 5.73 -4.33
C THR A 65 7.26 5.86 -3.40
N LYS A 66 7.09 5.64 -2.09
CA LYS A 66 8.21 5.74 -1.14
C LYS A 66 9.19 4.57 -1.25
N GLY A 67 8.73 3.38 -1.59
CA GLY A 67 9.63 2.26 -1.92
C GLY A 67 10.46 2.54 -3.17
N ASP A 68 9.84 3.08 -4.22
CA ASP A 68 10.52 3.44 -5.46
C ASP A 68 11.56 4.56 -5.25
N GLU A 69 11.21 5.60 -4.48
CA GLU A 69 12.16 6.66 -4.09
C GLU A 69 13.38 6.09 -3.33
N LEU A 70 13.16 5.17 -2.38
CA LEU A 70 14.26 4.53 -1.65
C LEU A 70 15.16 3.69 -2.56
N THR A 71 14.56 2.97 -3.51
CA THR A 71 15.29 2.20 -4.52
C THR A 71 16.16 3.12 -5.38
N GLN A 72 15.59 4.22 -5.87
CA GLN A 72 16.32 5.22 -6.65
C GLN A 72 17.50 5.80 -5.85
N HIS A 73 17.29 6.19 -4.59
CA HIS A 73 18.37 6.72 -3.75
C HIS A 73 19.49 5.71 -3.48
N ALA A 74 19.16 4.41 -3.38
CA ALA A 74 20.15 3.36 -3.26
C ALA A 74 21.00 3.22 -4.54
N GLU A 75 20.38 3.27 -5.72
CA GLU A 75 21.06 3.20 -7.01
C GLU A 75 21.99 4.41 -7.26
N GLU A 76 21.54 5.61 -6.90
CA GLU A 76 22.34 6.84 -6.97
C GLU A 76 23.59 6.77 -6.07
N GLN A 77 23.46 6.20 -4.86
CA GLN A 77 24.58 6.01 -3.95
C GLN A 77 25.56 4.96 -4.47
N ASP A 78 25.07 3.83 -4.98
CA ASP A 78 25.91 2.78 -5.57
C ASP A 78 26.74 3.32 -6.75
N THR A 79 26.10 4.10 -7.63
CA THR A 79 26.77 4.73 -8.78
C THR A 79 27.84 5.74 -8.33
N THR A 80 27.56 6.55 -7.31
CA THR A 80 28.50 7.55 -6.81
C THR A 80 29.70 6.90 -6.13
N SER A 81 29.47 5.86 -5.31
CA SER A 81 30.53 5.15 -4.59
C SER A 81 31.46 4.38 -5.52
N ASN A 82 30.96 3.90 -6.67
CA ASN A 82 31.77 3.19 -7.67
C ASN A 82 32.53 4.14 -8.63
N GLN A 83 32.39 5.46 -8.49
CA GLN A 83 33.10 6.47 -9.29
C GLN A 83 34.28 7.13 -8.53
N GLN A 84 34.57 6.73 -7.29
CA GLN A 84 35.72 7.17 -6.49
C GLN A 84 36.75 6.04 -6.34
#